data_AF-A0A3C1HCW5-F1
#
_entry.id   AF-A0A3C1HCW5-F1
#
_cell.length_a   1.000
_cell.length_b   1.000
_cell.length_c   1.000
_cell.angle_alpha   90.00
_cell.angle_beta   90.00
_cell.angle_gamma   90.00
#
_symmetry.space_group_name_H-M   'P 1'
#
loop_
_entity.id
_entity.type
_entity.pdbx_description
1 polymer ?
#
loop_
_entity_poly.entity_id
_entity_poly.type
_entity_poly.pdbx_seq_one_letter_code
_entity_poly.pdbx_strand_id
1 'polypeptide(L)'
;MSGAARSLGGAVAKPPDSTRDGETDQIPMTLLTRIMTEDSQVPSPAPAPARLGRIAWEETLNWADAQLGVRLARVLLPCVAASLAATGIVTVEMFFGGRHRQWYLVLNLGLAWIPLGFAWLAWRRAATTGCKGPAFWGLSAAWLLFFPNAPYILTDLVHLLGKSLPHYWPDMAKILLFGITGMMTGMLSLQLMHGVVASRRGWIQGWGFVAAVSVLASIGVSLGRFRRWNSWDALHDPQGILRDAFDLTRSPHVQNPTGWFFLLLALLIFCSYGMFYALRYAPPHEEPSPPAPTGPAGGKPGDDPAAGPGPEV
;
A
#
# COMPACT_ATOMS: atom_id res chain seq x y z
N MET A 1 2.49 -25.52 61.77
CA MET A 1 1.99 -24.20 62.20
C MET A 1 1.05 -23.71 61.10
N SER A 2 -0.24 -24.07 61.09
CA SER A 2 -1.38 -23.59 61.89
C SER A 2 -1.81 -22.14 61.60
N GLY A 3 -3.10 -21.95 61.30
CA GLY A 3 -3.85 -20.68 61.18
C GLY A 3 -4.26 -20.35 59.75
N ALA A 4 -5.45 -20.64 59.19
CA ALA A 4 -6.85 -20.60 59.64
C ALA A 4 -7.45 -19.19 59.86
N ALA A 5 -8.25 -18.79 58.86
CA ALA A 5 -9.56 -18.11 58.90
C ALA A 5 -9.74 -16.70 59.50
N ARG A 6 -10.39 -15.82 58.72
CA ARG A 6 -11.63 -15.14 59.11
C ARG A 6 -12.41 -14.62 57.90
N SER A 7 -13.68 -15.00 57.85
CA SER A 7 -14.75 -14.45 57.02
C SER A 7 -15.56 -13.42 57.81
N LEU A 8 -16.21 -12.50 57.09
CA LEU A 8 -17.44 -11.78 57.44
C LEU A 8 -18.10 -11.45 56.07
N GLY A 9 -19.35 -11.74 55.73
CA GLY A 9 -20.50 -12.22 56.48
C GLY A 9 -21.67 -11.24 56.36
N GLY A 10 -22.71 -11.60 55.58
CA GLY A 10 -24.10 -11.08 55.65
C GLY A 10 -24.58 -10.30 54.41
N ALA A 11 -25.81 -10.44 53.89
CA ALA A 11 -26.96 -11.32 54.13
C ALA A 11 -27.93 -11.08 52.93
N VAL A 12 -28.35 -12.10 52.17
CA VAL A 12 -29.70 -12.75 52.17
C VAL A 12 -30.91 -11.82 51.95
N ALA A 13 -31.59 -11.99 50.82
CA ALA A 13 -33.05 -12.24 50.74
C ALA A 13 -33.47 -12.67 49.31
N LYS A 14 -34.33 -13.70 49.23
CA LYS A 14 -35.01 -14.28 48.04
C LYS A 14 -36.41 -14.75 48.53
N PRO A 15 -37.31 -15.32 47.68
CA PRO A 15 -38.20 -14.83 46.59
C PRO A 15 -39.69 -14.74 47.06
N PRO A 16 -40.75 -14.69 46.19
CA PRO A 16 -41.35 -15.86 45.46
C PRO A 16 -41.71 -15.52 43.98
N ASP A 17 -41.59 -16.41 42.98
CA ASP A 17 -42.35 -17.61 42.59
C ASP A 17 -43.74 -17.34 41.97
N SER A 18 -43.92 -17.69 40.68
CA SER A 18 -45.12 -18.38 40.16
C SER A 18 -45.06 -18.63 38.63
N THR A 19 -45.00 -19.93 38.29
CA THR A 19 -45.80 -20.62 37.25
C THR A 19 -45.73 -20.22 35.76
N ARG A 20 -45.13 -21.14 34.99
CA ARG A 20 -45.76 -22.02 33.97
C ARG A 20 -46.44 -21.42 32.72
N ASP A 21 -46.22 -22.18 31.64
CA ASP A 21 -47.01 -22.36 30.42
C ASP A 21 -46.57 -21.57 29.18
N GLY A 22 -46.35 -22.35 28.11
CA GLY A 22 -45.85 -21.89 26.83
C GLY A 22 -46.96 -21.43 25.91
N GLU A 23 -46.60 -20.52 25.01
CA GLU A 23 -47.39 -20.24 23.82
C GLU A 23 -46.40 -19.78 22.73
N THR A 24 -46.22 -20.65 21.73
CA THR A 24 -45.77 -20.27 20.40
C THR A 24 -46.69 -19.18 19.89
N ASP A 25 -46.17 -17.99 19.62
CA ASP A 25 -46.93 -17.04 18.82
C ASP A 25 -46.10 -16.49 17.65
N GLN A 26 -46.76 -16.61 16.51
CA GLN A 26 -46.23 -16.57 15.17
C GLN A 26 -45.85 -15.13 14.82
N ILE A 27 -44.70 -14.91 14.18
CA ILE A 27 -44.45 -13.61 13.53
C ILE A 27 -45.56 -13.43 12.48
N PRO A 28 -46.40 -12.40 12.58
CA PRO A 28 -47.55 -12.26 11.70
C PRO A 28 -47.06 -12.10 10.26
N MET A 29 -47.64 -12.89 9.35
CA MET A 29 -47.35 -12.95 7.91
C MET A 29 -47.42 -11.58 7.20
N THR A 30 -48.02 -10.57 7.83
CA THR A 30 -48.04 -9.18 7.35
C THR A 30 -46.65 -8.53 7.35
N LEU A 31 -45.74 -8.95 8.22
CA LEU A 31 -44.36 -8.44 8.30
C LEU A 31 -43.45 -9.09 7.25
N LEU A 32 -43.69 -10.36 6.94
CA LEU A 32 -43.03 -11.10 5.84
C LEU A 32 -43.50 -10.61 4.46
N THR A 33 -44.78 -10.25 4.32
CA THR A 33 -45.31 -9.70 3.07
C THR A 33 -44.73 -8.30 2.79
N ARG A 34 -44.46 -7.49 3.83
CA ARG A 34 -43.85 -6.15 3.70
C ARG A 34 -42.39 -6.22 3.26
N ILE A 35 -41.64 -7.21 3.74
CA ILE A 35 -40.24 -7.45 3.32
C ILE A 35 -40.18 -8.01 1.88
N MET A 36 -41.18 -8.78 1.45
CA MET A 36 -41.21 -9.36 0.10
C MET A 36 -41.82 -8.44 -0.98
N THR A 37 -42.41 -7.30 -0.62
CA THR A 37 -43.00 -6.34 -1.58
C THR A 37 -42.19 -5.07 -1.81
N GLU A 38 -41.16 -4.78 -0.98
CA GLU A 38 -40.25 -3.64 -1.19
C GLU A 38 -39.29 -3.82 -2.38
N ASP A 39 -39.18 -5.02 -2.96
CA ASP A 39 -38.25 -5.30 -4.07
C ASP A 39 -38.84 -5.07 -5.48
N SER A 40 -39.95 -4.30 -5.58
CA SER A 40 -40.65 -4.09 -6.87
C SER A 40 -41.02 -2.63 -7.20
N GLN A 41 -40.51 -1.64 -6.48
CA GLN A 41 -40.67 -0.22 -6.85
C GLN A 41 -39.43 0.29 -7.59
N VAL A 42 -39.50 0.28 -8.93
CA VAL A 42 -38.65 1.12 -9.79
C VAL A 42 -38.90 2.57 -9.38
N PRO A 43 -37.90 3.36 -8.94
CA PRO A 43 -38.14 4.75 -8.56
C PRO A 43 -38.50 5.55 -9.81
N SER A 44 -39.70 6.13 -9.84
CA SER A 44 -40.02 7.27 -10.73
C SER A 44 -39.01 8.40 -10.47
N PRO A 45 -38.52 9.13 -11.50
CA PRO A 45 -37.35 9.98 -11.37
C PRO A 45 -37.56 11.09 -10.34
N ALA A 46 -36.84 10.99 -9.22
CA ALA A 46 -36.75 12.01 -8.20
C ALA A 46 -36.15 13.32 -8.77
N PRO A 47 -36.54 14.49 -8.24
CA PRO A 47 -36.18 15.78 -8.83
C PRO A 47 -34.67 16.09 -8.72
N ALA A 48 -34.08 16.44 -9.87
CA ALA A 48 -32.79 17.10 -10.16
C ALA A 48 -31.48 16.67 -9.42
N PRO A 49 -30.37 16.41 -10.15
CA PRO A 49 -29.28 15.51 -9.72
C PRO A 49 -28.06 16.20 -9.07
N ALA A 50 -28.09 17.50 -8.81
CA ALA A 50 -26.84 18.24 -8.55
C ALA A 50 -26.29 18.14 -7.12
N ARG A 51 -27.14 17.83 -6.11
CA ARG A 51 -26.75 17.87 -4.69
C ARG A 51 -26.51 16.48 -4.10
N LEU A 52 -27.27 15.47 -4.52
CA LEU A 52 -27.08 14.06 -4.12
C LEU A 52 -25.81 13.44 -4.74
N GLY A 53 -25.47 13.80 -5.98
CA GLY A 53 -24.25 13.30 -6.64
C GLY A 53 -22.95 13.78 -5.99
N ARG A 54 -22.95 14.98 -5.38
CA ARG A 54 -21.76 15.51 -4.70
C ARG A 54 -21.50 14.80 -3.37
N ILE A 55 -22.54 14.57 -2.57
CA ILE A 55 -22.44 13.89 -1.27
C ILE A 55 -22.09 12.40 -1.49
N ALA A 56 -22.72 11.73 -2.45
CA ALA A 56 -22.38 10.35 -2.80
C ALA A 56 -20.96 10.21 -3.38
N TRP A 57 -20.47 11.21 -4.14
CA TRP A 57 -19.08 11.27 -4.59
C TRP A 57 -18.08 11.57 -3.47
N GLU A 58 -18.41 12.44 -2.53
CA GLU A 58 -17.57 12.73 -1.37
C GLU A 58 -17.49 11.53 -0.42
N GLU A 59 -18.60 10.84 -0.16
CA GLU A 59 -18.60 9.58 0.61
C GLU A 59 -17.83 8.47 -0.11
N THR A 60 -17.91 8.44 -1.45
CA THR A 60 -17.18 7.42 -2.22
C THR A 60 -15.67 7.62 -2.28
N LEU A 61 -15.24 8.87 -2.41
CA LEU A 61 -13.85 9.26 -2.24
C LEU A 61 -13.37 8.98 -0.81
N ASN A 62 -14.17 9.29 0.22
CA ASN A 62 -13.79 9.07 1.61
C ASN A 62 -13.59 7.58 1.96
N TRP A 63 -14.42 6.66 1.45
CA TRP A 63 -14.20 5.22 1.68
C TRP A 63 -13.00 4.70 0.88
N ALA A 64 -12.79 5.19 -0.34
CA ALA A 64 -11.66 4.80 -1.17
C ALA A 64 -10.34 5.31 -0.57
N ASP A 65 -10.35 6.52 -0.02
CA ASP A 65 -9.23 7.16 0.67
C ASP A 65 -8.95 6.49 2.02
N ALA A 66 -9.98 6.06 2.76
CA ALA A 66 -9.81 5.29 3.99
C ALA A 66 -9.19 3.91 3.71
N GLN A 67 -9.66 3.19 2.69
CA GLN A 67 -9.07 1.91 2.29
C GLN A 67 -7.67 2.07 1.72
N LEU A 68 -7.41 3.13 0.95
CA LEU A 68 -6.07 3.44 0.44
C LEU A 68 -5.12 3.83 1.58
N GLY A 69 -5.59 4.58 2.57
CA GLY A 69 -4.84 4.96 3.77
C GLY A 69 -4.42 3.76 4.60
N VAL A 70 -5.35 2.82 4.86
CA VAL A 70 -5.04 1.57 5.58
C VAL A 70 -4.05 0.71 4.78
N ARG A 71 -4.22 0.59 3.46
CA ARG A 71 -3.31 -0.17 2.59
C ARG A 71 -1.91 0.45 2.53
N LEU A 72 -1.82 1.78 2.43
CA LEU A 72 -0.54 2.51 2.47
C LEU A 72 0.12 2.38 3.84
N ALA A 73 -0.64 2.46 4.93
CA ALA A 73 -0.12 2.29 6.29
C ALA A 73 0.52 0.92 6.51
N ARG A 74 -0.06 -0.15 5.95
CA ARG A 74 0.50 -1.52 6.03
C ARG A 74 1.89 -1.66 5.41
N VAL A 75 2.22 -0.86 4.40
CA VAL A 75 3.54 -0.86 3.75
C VAL A 75 4.45 0.21 4.34
N LEU A 76 3.89 1.36 4.75
CA LEU A 76 4.63 2.45 5.36
C LEU A 76 5.22 2.05 6.73
N LEU A 77 4.44 1.35 7.55
CA LEU A 77 4.87 0.92 8.89
C LEU A 77 6.16 0.08 8.85
N PRO A 78 6.28 -1.00 8.06
CA PRO A 78 7.53 -1.74 7.95
C PRO A 78 8.66 -0.90 7.34
N CYS A 79 8.39 0.04 6.44
CA CYS A 79 9.43 0.96 5.93
C CYS A 79 9.97 1.89 7.03
N VAL A 80 9.09 2.42 7.88
CA VAL A 80 9.48 3.23 9.04
C VAL A 80 10.27 2.38 10.04
N ALA A 81 9.77 1.19 10.38
CA ALA A 81 10.44 0.29 11.31
C ALA A 81 11.84 -0.11 10.79
N ALA A 82 11.96 -0.47 9.50
CA ALA A 82 13.24 -0.76 8.87
C ALA A 82 14.17 0.45 8.86
N SER A 83 13.65 1.65 8.59
CA SER A 83 14.44 2.89 8.63
C SER A 83 15.00 3.19 10.02
N LEU A 84 14.16 3.02 11.06
CA LEU A 84 14.56 3.22 12.45
C LEU A 84 15.59 2.16 12.88
N ALA A 85 15.37 0.89 12.54
CA ALA A 85 16.32 -0.18 12.83
C ALA A 85 17.67 0.06 12.14
N ALA A 86 17.65 0.39 10.84
CA ALA A 86 18.84 0.67 10.05
C ALA A 86 19.64 1.86 10.59
N THR A 87 18.94 2.96 10.92
CA THR A 87 19.54 4.16 11.52
C THR A 87 20.09 3.86 12.91
N GLY A 88 19.38 3.08 13.72
CA GLY A 88 19.81 2.63 15.03
C GLY A 88 21.13 1.85 14.98
N ILE A 89 21.24 0.90 14.05
CA ILE A 89 22.47 0.10 13.84
C ILE A 89 23.67 1.02 13.53
N VAL A 90 23.51 1.97 12.59
CA VAL A 90 24.59 2.92 12.24
C VAL A 90 24.93 3.84 13.41
N THR A 91 23.93 4.27 14.18
CA THR A 91 24.11 5.14 15.34
C THR A 91 24.88 4.43 16.45
N VAL A 92 24.54 3.17 16.75
CA VAL A 92 25.28 2.33 17.72
C VAL A 92 26.73 2.13 17.27
N GLU A 93 26.97 1.77 16.00
CA GLU A 93 28.35 1.64 15.49
C GLU A 93 29.12 2.96 15.49
N MET A 94 28.45 4.10 15.31
CA MET A 94 29.06 5.42 15.37
C MET A 94 29.53 5.75 16.79
N PHE A 95 28.70 5.51 17.81
CA PHE A 95 29.03 5.83 19.21
C PHE A 95 29.99 4.82 19.85
N PHE A 96 29.83 3.52 19.59
CA PHE A 96 30.64 2.48 20.24
C PHE A 96 31.84 2.05 19.39
N GLY A 97 31.75 2.13 18.06
CA GLY A 97 32.80 1.68 17.14
C GLY A 97 33.62 2.80 16.49
N GLY A 98 33.25 4.08 16.69
CA GLY A 98 33.95 5.23 16.09
C GLY A 98 33.83 5.35 14.56
N ARG A 99 32.89 4.64 13.93
CA ARG A 99 32.76 4.51 12.47
C ARG A 99 31.91 5.61 11.84
N HIS A 100 32.30 6.87 12.02
CA HIS A 100 31.54 8.05 11.54
C HIS A 100 31.27 8.06 10.02
N ARG A 101 32.10 7.36 9.22
CA ARG A 101 31.98 7.33 7.76
C ARG A 101 30.71 6.66 7.25
N GLN A 102 29.91 5.97 8.06
CA GLN A 102 28.65 5.36 7.61
C GLN A 102 27.45 6.30 7.70
N TRP A 103 27.61 7.50 8.28
CA TRP A 103 26.53 8.47 8.44
C TRP A 103 25.88 8.90 7.11
N TYR A 104 26.61 8.83 5.99
CA TYR A 104 26.05 9.10 4.67
C TYR A 104 24.85 8.19 4.32
N LEU A 105 24.80 6.95 4.84
CA LEU A 105 23.66 6.05 4.59
C LEU A 105 22.38 6.60 5.22
N VAL A 106 22.49 7.20 6.40
CA VAL A 106 21.36 7.85 7.09
C VAL A 106 20.88 9.06 6.30
N LEU A 107 21.82 9.88 5.79
CA LEU A 107 21.49 11.02 4.93
C LEU A 107 20.84 10.56 3.61
N ASN A 108 21.38 9.53 2.96
CA ASN A 108 20.84 8.97 1.72
C ASN A 108 19.45 8.39 1.93
N LEU A 109 19.19 7.72 3.06
CA LEU A 109 17.85 7.26 3.41
C LEU A 109 16.89 8.43 3.63
N GLY A 110 17.34 9.48 4.34
CA GLY A 110 16.56 10.71 4.48
C GLY A 110 16.15 11.30 3.14
N LEU A 111 17.08 11.37 2.18
CA LEU A 111 16.80 11.83 0.81
C LEU A 111 15.82 10.89 0.07
N ALA A 112 15.88 9.58 0.31
CA ALA A 112 14.93 8.61 -0.27
C ALA A 112 13.49 8.72 0.28
N TRP A 113 13.29 9.35 1.43
CA TRP A 113 11.96 9.62 1.99
C TRP A 113 11.31 10.89 1.40
N ILE A 114 12.11 11.86 0.96
CA ILE A 114 11.62 13.12 0.36
C ILE A 114 10.64 12.92 -0.82
N PRO A 115 10.92 12.07 -1.84
CA PRO A 115 9.99 11.90 -2.95
C PRO A 115 8.64 11.35 -2.49
N LEU A 116 8.59 10.48 -1.49
CA LEU A 116 7.32 9.99 -0.95
C LEU A 116 6.46 11.13 -0.38
N GLY A 117 7.09 12.07 0.32
CA GLY A 117 6.42 13.30 0.78
C GLY A 117 5.81 14.08 -0.39
N PHE A 118 6.61 14.45 -1.39
CA PHE A 118 6.11 15.20 -2.55
C PHE A 118 5.02 14.46 -3.33
N ALA A 119 5.16 13.14 -3.51
CA ALA A 119 4.14 12.32 -4.16
C ALA A 119 2.81 12.31 -3.38
N TRP A 120 2.86 12.22 -2.06
CA TRP A 120 1.66 12.28 -1.22
C TRP A 120 0.96 13.64 -1.30
N LEU A 121 1.72 14.75 -1.22
CA LEU A 121 1.17 16.09 -1.39
C LEU A 121 0.57 16.27 -2.81
N ALA A 122 1.26 15.81 -3.85
CA ALA A 122 0.79 15.87 -5.23
C ALA A 122 -0.50 15.05 -5.43
N TRP A 123 -0.57 13.84 -4.86
CA TRP A 123 -1.74 12.98 -4.90
C TRP A 123 -2.95 13.61 -4.19
N ARG A 124 -2.77 14.18 -2.99
CA ARG A 124 -3.84 14.94 -2.30
C ARG A 124 -4.29 16.16 -3.10
N ARG A 125 -3.34 16.86 -3.73
CA ARG A 125 -3.67 18.00 -4.59
C ARG A 125 -4.43 17.57 -5.84
N ALA A 126 -4.05 16.44 -6.43
CA ALA A 126 -4.73 15.84 -7.56
C ALA A 126 -6.20 15.51 -7.23
N ALA A 127 -6.47 14.97 -6.05
CA ALA A 127 -7.81 14.67 -5.57
C ALA A 127 -8.68 15.94 -5.41
N THR A 128 -8.09 17.06 -4.97
CA THR A 128 -8.83 18.31 -4.69
C THR A 128 -9.00 19.23 -5.92
N THR A 129 -8.00 19.36 -6.79
CA THR A 129 -8.04 20.30 -7.95
C THR A 129 -8.18 19.63 -9.29
N GLY A 130 -8.18 18.30 -9.32
CA GLY A 130 -8.13 17.58 -10.56
C GLY A 130 -6.82 17.79 -11.32
N CYS A 131 -5.66 17.73 -10.64
CA CYS A 131 -4.31 17.95 -11.21
C CYS A 131 -4.11 19.28 -11.92
N LYS A 132 -4.89 20.29 -11.54
CA LYS A 132 -4.75 21.65 -12.08
C LYS A 132 -3.98 22.52 -11.10
N GLY A 133 -3.33 23.53 -11.66
CA GLY A 133 -2.66 24.60 -10.93
C GLY A 133 -1.16 24.37 -10.70
N PRO A 134 -0.43 25.46 -10.43
CA PRO A 134 1.04 25.44 -10.33
C PRO A 134 1.54 24.57 -9.17
N ALA A 135 0.78 24.48 -8.07
CA ALA A 135 1.15 23.67 -6.92
C ALA A 135 1.26 22.17 -7.25
N PHE A 136 0.31 21.61 -8.02
CA PHE A 136 0.35 20.19 -8.41
C PHE A 136 1.58 19.90 -9.29
N TRP A 137 1.84 20.76 -10.28
CA TRP A 137 2.97 20.61 -11.19
C TRP A 137 4.31 20.80 -10.47
N GLY A 138 4.40 21.78 -9.57
CA GLY A 138 5.58 22.00 -8.74
C GLY A 138 5.90 20.80 -7.84
N LEU A 139 4.89 20.24 -7.17
CA LEU A 139 5.05 19.03 -6.34
C LEU A 139 5.42 17.81 -7.18
N SER A 140 4.83 17.64 -8.36
CA SER A 140 5.14 16.54 -9.27
C SER A 140 6.55 16.64 -9.83
N ALA A 141 6.99 17.86 -10.18
CA ALA A 141 8.36 18.12 -10.63
C ALA A 141 9.37 17.88 -9.51
N ALA A 142 9.09 18.36 -8.28
CA ALA A 142 9.92 18.11 -7.12
C ALA A 142 10.00 16.60 -6.81
N TRP A 143 8.87 15.88 -6.87
CA TRP A 143 8.87 14.42 -6.74
C TRP A 143 9.81 13.78 -7.77
N LEU A 144 9.69 14.11 -9.05
CA LEU A 144 10.48 13.50 -10.12
C LEU A 144 11.98 13.80 -9.96
N LEU A 145 12.32 15.02 -9.50
CA LEU A 145 13.70 15.44 -9.26
C LEU A 145 14.36 14.71 -8.09
N PHE A 146 13.59 14.41 -7.04
CA PHE A 146 14.09 13.70 -5.85
C PHE A 146 13.93 12.18 -5.94
N PHE A 147 13.10 11.67 -6.84
CA PHE A 147 12.86 10.24 -7.03
C PHE A 147 14.14 9.39 -7.22
N PRO A 148 15.18 9.83 -7.97
CA PRO A 148 16.41 9.07 -8.14
C PRO A 148 17.13 8.72 -6.83
N ASN A 149 16.95 9.51 -5.75
CA ASN A 149 17.61 9.26 -4.47
C ASN A 149 17.19 7.92 -3.84
N ALA A 150 15.98 7.43 -4.13
CA ALA A 150 15.50 6.14 -3.64
C ALA A 150 16.31 4.96 -4.21
N PRO A 151 16.37 4.73 -5.54
CA PRO A 151 17.20 3.67 -6.11
C PRO A 151 18.71 3.95 -6.02
N TYR A 152 19.14 5.21 -5.82
CA TYR A 152 20.56 5.57 -5.68
C TYR A 152 21.28 4.79 -4.59
N ILE A 153 20.62 4.52 -3.45
CA ILE A 153 21.23 3.85 -2.30
C ILE A 153 21.78 2.46 -2.67
N LEU A 154 21.15 1.75 -3.61
CA LEU A 154 21.63 0.45 -4.08
C LEU A 154 23.03 0.54 -4.71
N THR A 155 23.39 1.70 -5.27
CA THR A 155 24.71 1.94 -5.86
C THR A 155 25.81 2.10 -4.83
N ASP A 156 25.48 2.33 -3.55
CA ASP A 156 26.47 2.46 -2.48
C ASP A 156 27.17 1.14 -2.15
N LEU A 157 26.71 0.01 -2.73
CA LEU A 157 27.44 -1.26 -2.72
C LEU A 157 28.86 -1.12 -3.27
N VAL A 158 29.12 -0.13 -4.13
CA VAL A 158 30.49 0.12 -4.62
C VAL A 158 31.46 0.52 -3.49
N HIS A 159 30.97 0.97 -2.33
CA HIS A 159 31.80 1.25 -1.16
C HIS A 159 32.30 -0.01 -0.44
N LEU A 160 31.87 -1.19 -0.88
CA LEU A 160 32.41 -2.47 -0.45
C LEU A 160 33.69 -2.85 -1.19
N LEU A 161 33.98 -2.23 -2.34
CA LEU A 161 35.19 -2.53 -3.09
C LEU A 161 36.43 -2.22 -2.23
N GLY A 162 37.33 -3.19 -2.13
CA GLY A 162 38.58 -3.05 -1.39
C GLY A 162 38.46 -3.15 0.14
N LYS A 163 37.29 -3.51 0.70
CA LYS A 163 37.16 -3.74 2.15
C LYS A 163 37.65 -5.12 2.58
N SER A 164 38.29 -5.18 3.75
CA SER A 164 38.70 -6.42 4.41
C SER A 164 37.48 -7.28 4.80
N LEU A 165 37.60 -8.61 4.70
CA LEU A 165 36.54 -9.59 5.01
C LEU A 165 35.77 -9.36 6.33
N PRO A 166 36.41 -9.01 7.48
CA PRO A 166 35.68 -8.82 8.74
C PRO A 166 34.64 -7.69 8.69
N HIS A 167 34.87 -6.68 7.86
CA HIS A 167 34.00 -5.52 7.71
C HIS A 167 33.06 -5.61 6.51
N TYR A 168 33.33 -6.55 5.59
CA TYR A 168 32.60 -6.69 4.34
C TYR A 168 31.14 -7.09 4.57
N TRP A 169 30.90 -8.19 5.29
CA TRP A 169 29.56 -8.74 5.50
C TRP A 169 28.63 -7.80 6.26
N PRO A 170 29.04 -7.19 7.39
CA PRO A 170 28.18 -6.25 8.11
C PRO A 170 27.86 -5.01 7.28
N ASP A 171 28.86 -4.44 6.58
CA ASP A 171 28.64 -3.27 5.74
C ASP A 171 27.74 -3.57 4.54
N MET A 172 27.87 -4.75 3.93
CA MET A 172 26.99 -5.20 2.86
C MET A 172 25.55 -5.32 3.34
N ALA A 173 25.33 -6.00 4.48
CA ALA A 173 23.99 -6.16 5.05
C ALA A 173 23.34 -4.81 5.38
N LYS A 174 24.10 -3.85 5.93
CA LYS A 174 23.61 -2.49 6.17
C LYS A 174 23.25 -1.79 4.86
N ILE A 175 24.14 -1.76 3.87
CA ILE A 175 23.85 -1.10 2.58
C ILE A 175 22.62 -1.72 1.93
N LEU A 176 22.45 -3.04 1.97
CA LEU A 176 21.25 -3.70 1.46
C LEU A 176 19.99 -3.34 2.25
N LEU A 177 20.05 -3.28 3.58
CA LEU A 177 18.91 -2.87 4.40
C LEU A 177 18.47 -1.43 4.08
N PHE A 178 19.44 -0.51 4.01
CA PHE A 178 19.20 0.88 3.61
C PHE A 178 18.67 0.97 2.17
N GLY A 179 19.26 0.21 1.26
CA GLY A 179 18.91 0.17 -0.16
C GLY A 179 17.51 -0.37 -0.42
N ILE A 180 17.15 -1.50 0.19
CA ILE A 180 15.81 -2.08 0.08
C ILE A 180 14.77 -1.13 0.70
N THR A 181 15.07 -0.56 1.87
CA THR A 181 14.15 0.39 2.53
C THR A 181 13.91 1.62 1.67
N GLY A 182 14.97 2.25 1.15
CA GLY A 182 14.86 3.38 0.22
C GLY A 182 14.17 3.01 -1.09
N MET A 183 14.41 1.81 -1.63
CA MET A 183 13.72 1.32 -2.82
C MET A 183 12.21 1.19 -2.56
N MET A 184 11.80 0.65 -1.41
CA MET A 184 10.37 0.50 -1.05
C MET A 184 9.67 1.85 -0.87
N THR A 185 10.32 2.84 -0.23
CA THR A 185 9.75 4.21 -0.14
C THR A 185 9.64 4.84 -1.52
N GLY A 186 10.61 4.61 -2.40
CA GLY A 186 10.57 4.95 -3.81
C GLY A 186 9.36 4.32 -4.52
N MET A 187 9.15 3.00 -4.38
CA MET A 187 8.02 2.30 -5.01
C MET A 187 6.67 2.83 -4.53
N LEU A 188 6.54 3.13 -3.23
CA LEU A 188 5.35 3.79 -2.68
C LEU A 188 5.09 5.15 -3.33
N SER A 189 6.13 5.97 -3.48
CA SER A 189 6.01 7.28 -4.11
C SER A 189 5.59 7.19 -5.59
N LEU A 190 6.20 6.26 -6.33
CA LEU A 190 5.87 6.01 -7.73
C LEU A 190 4.46 5.46 -7.89
N GLN A 191 4.00 4.65 -6.93
CA GLN A 191 2.64 4.15 -6.95
C GLN A 191 1.59 5.26 -6.84
N LEU A 192 1.80 6.24 -5.96
CA LEU A 192 0.88 7.36 -5.83
C LEU A 192 0.77 8.11 -7.16
N MET A 193 1.91 8.39 -7.80
CA MET A 193 1.94 9.10 -9.08
C MET A 193 1.41 8.26 -10.25
N HIS A 194 1.71 6.96 -10.28
CA HIS A 194 1.15 6.02 -11.26
C HIS A 194 -0.38 5.99 -11.15
N GLY A 195 -0.94 5.94 -9.94
CA GLY A 195 -2.39 6.01 -9.71
C GLY A 195 -3.02 7.32 -10.23
N VAL A 196 -2.34 8.46 -10.03
CA VAL A 196 -2.80 9.76 -10.57
C VAL A 196 -2.84 9.75 -12.10
N VAL A 197 -1.84 9.18 -12.77
CA VAL A 197 -1.81 9.11 -14.23
C VAL A 197 -2.82 8.10 -14.77
N ALA A 198 -2.85 6.90 -14.19
CA ALA A 198 -3.69 5.79 -14.63
C ALA A 198 -5.19 6.12 -14.50
N SER A 199 -5.60 6.78 -13.41
CA SER A 199 -6.99 7.21 -13.21
C SER A 199 -7.50 8.23 -14.24
N ARG A 200 -6.60 8.93 -14.94
CA ARG A 200 -6.95 9.99 -15.89
C ARG A 200 -6.78 9.61 -17.35
N ARG A 201 -5.68 8.92 -17.64
CA ARG A 201 -5.27 8.60 -19.01
C ARG A 201 -5.43 7.13 -19.33
N GLY A 202 -5.72 6.29 -18.35
CA GLY A 202 -5.86 4.85 -18.50
C GLY A 202 -4.61 4.07 -18.10
N TRP A 203 -4.79 2.76 -18.01
CA TRP A 203 -3.78 1.79 -17.58
C TRP A 203 -2.50 1.84 -18.41
N ILE A 204 -2.62 1.85 -19.74
CA ILE A 204 -1.48 1.79 -20.67
C ILE A 204 -0.57 3.00 -20.48
N GLN A 205 -1.15 4.20 -20.40
CA GLN A 205 -0.44 5.45 -20.18
C GLN A 205 0.16 5.52 -18.77
N GLY A 206 -0.49 4.89 -17.78
CA GLY A 206 0.08 4.71 -16.44
C GLY A 206 1.39 3.92 -16.46
N TRP A 207 1.44 2.78 -17.14
CA TRP A 207 2.67 2.00 -17.26
C TRP A 207 3.71 2.65 -18.17
N GLY A 208 3.28 3.34 -19.23
CA GLY A 208 4.16 4.17 -20.04
C GLY A 208 4.86 5.26 -19.20
N PHE A 209 4.12 5.86 -18.25
CA PHE A 209 4.68 6.80 -17.28
C PHE A 209 5.68 6.12 -16.34
N VAL A 210 5.38 4.93 -15.80
CA VAL A 210 6.32 4.16 -14.97
C VAL A 210 7.62 3.85 -15.73
N ALA A 211 7.52 3.42 -16.99
CA ALA A 211 8.69 3.16 -17.83
C ALA A 211 9.52 4.43 -18.06
N ALA A 212 8.87 5.55 -18.39
CA ALA A 212 9.54 6.84 -18.57
C ALA A 212 10.25 7.30 -17.28
N VAL A 213 9.59 7.21 -16.13
CA VAL A 213 10.17 7.56 -14.84
C VAL A 213 11.35 6.65 -14.50
N SER A 214 11.28 5.36 -14.81
CA SER A 214 12.38 4.41 -14.57
C SER A 214 13.64 4.78 -15.35
N VAL A 215 13.48 5.22 -16.61
CA VAL A 215 14.59 5.72 -17.45
C VAL A 215 15.14 7.05 -16.92
N LEU A 216 14.26 8.00 -16.61
CA LEU A 216 14.69 9.30 -16.04
C LEU A 216 15.40 9.13 -14.70
N ALA A 217 14.93 8.20 -13.87
CA ALA A 217 15.53 7.87 -12.59
C ALA A 217 16.94 7.28 -12.75
N SER A 218 17.15 6.38 -13.71
CA SER A 218 18.47 5.81 -13.95
C SER A 218 19.47 6.86 -14.45
N ILE A 219 19.03 7.82 -15.28
CA ILE A 219 19.83 8.98 -15.66
C ILE A 219 20.19 9.81 -14.43
N GLY A 220 19.21 10.14 -13.59
CA GLY A 220 19.43 10.91 -12.36
C GLY A 220 20.44 10.25 -11.40
N VAL A 221 20.32 8.94 -11.19
CA VAL A 221 21.26 8.19 -10.34
C VAL A 221 22.69 8.27 -10.88
N SER A 222 22.85 8.09 -12.19
CA SER A 222 24.17 8.16 -12.82
C SER A 222 24.76 9.56 -12.82
N LEU A 223 23.96 10.61 -13.00
CA LEU A 223 24.43 11.99 -12.85
C LEU A 223 24.95 12.22 -11.43
N GLY A 224 24.24 11.74 -10.41
CA GLY A 224 24.73 11.79 -9.04
C GLY A 224 25.96 10.93 -8.77
N ARG A 225 26.13 9.80 -9.48
CA ARG A 225 27.25 8.88 -9.27
C ARG A 225 28.53 9.31 -9.97
N PHE A 226 28.43 9.64 -11.26
CA PHE A 226 29.60 9.88 -12.11
C PHE A 226 29.96 11.36 -12.23
N ARG A 227 28.95 12.24 -12.16
CA ARG A 227 29.14 13.69 -12.26
C ARG A 227 28.93 14.42 -10.92
N ARG A 228 28.54 13.70 -9.86
CA ARG A 228 28.34 14.19 -8.49
C ARG A 228 27.29 15.31 -8.37
N TRP A 229 26.33 15.33 -9.29
CA TRP A 229 25.17 16.22 -9.24
C TRP A 229 24.22 15.83 -8.11
N ASN A 230 23.75 16.79 -7.34
CA ASN A 230 22.68 16.62 -6.35
C ASN A 230 21.34 17.14 -6.89
N SER A 231 20.24 16.72 -6.28
CA SER A 231 18.90 17.24 -6.62
C SER A 231 18.78 18.75 -6.46
N TRP A 232 19.57 19.38 -5.59
CA TRP A 232 19.58 20.84 -5.39
C TRP A 232 20.31 21.60 -6.50
N ASP A 233 21.30 20.96 -7.14
CA ASP A 233 22.08 21.58 -8.20
C ASP A 233 21.24 21.78 -9.46
N ALA A 234 20.19 20.98 -9.67
CA ALA A 234 19.23 21.17 -10.76
C ALA A 234 18.44 22.48 -10.68
N LEU A 235 18.35 23.07 -9.49
CA LEU A 235 17.72 24.38 -9.30
C LEU A 235 18.70 25.53 -9.59
N HIS A 236 20.00 25.29 -9.45
CA HIS A 236 21.05 26.32 -9.56
C HIS A 236 21.68 26.33 -10.95
N ASP A 237 21.92 25.16 -11.54
CA ASP A 237 22.46 24.99 -12.88
C ASP A 237 21.67 23.93 -13.69
N PRO A 238 20.45 24.27 -14.14
CA PRO A 238 19.66 23.36 -14.97
C PRO A 238 20.31 23.11 -16.35
N GLN A 239 21.11 24.05 -16.86
CA GLN A 239 21.74 23.92 -18.18
C GLN A 239 22.89 22.92 -18.15
N GLY A 240 23.72 22.94 -17.11
CA GLY A 240 24.79 21.97 -16.90
C GLY A 240 24.26 20.55 -16.78
N ILE A 241 23.20 20.34 -16.00
CA ILE A 241 22.56 19.02 -15.85
C ILE A 241 21.98 18.52 -17.18
N LEU A 242 21.30 19.37 -17.95
CA LEU A 242 20.72 18.96 -19.23
C LEU A 242 21.80 18.58 -20.25
N ARG A 243 22.91 19.32 -20.29
CA ARG A 243 24.06 18.99 -21.14
C ARG A 243 24.67 17.65 -20.75
N ASP A 244 24.93 17.45 -19.47
CA ASP A 244 25.51 16.21 -18.96
C ASP A 244 24.58 15.01 -19.15
N ALA A 245 23.27 15.18 -18.97
CA ALA A 245 22.27 14.17 -19.26
C ALA A 245 22.27 13.79 -20.75
N PHE A 246 22.35 14.79 -21.63
CA PHE A 246 22.33 14.58 -23.06
C PHE A 246 23.61 13.92 -23.57
N ASP A 247 24.78 14.32 -23.07
CA ASP A 247 26.07 13.71 -23.39
C ASP A 247 26.13 12.23 -22.98
N LEU A 248 25.51 11.90 -21.84
CA LEU A 248 25.31 10.52 -21.38
C LEU A 248 24.50 9.68 -22.37
N THR A 249 23.48 10.28 -23.01
CA THR A 249 22.62 9.58 -23.99
C THR A 249 23.22 9.51 -25.40
N ARG A 250 24.15 10.41 -25.75
CA ARG A 250 24.79 10.45 -27.07
C ARG A 250 26.05 9.60 -27.20
N SER A 251 26.72 9.34 -26.09
CA SER A 251 27.96 8.56 -26.09
C SER A 251 27.66 7.08 -26.43
N PRO A 252 28.27 6.47 -27.47
CA PRO A 252 27.94 5.12 -27.90
C PRO A 252 28.07 4.10 -26.76
N HIS A 253 26.93 3.55 -26.32
CA HIS A 253 26.82 2.63 -25.19
C HIS A 253 27.59 1.30 -25.37
N VAL A 254 28.01 0.99 -26.59
CA VAL A 254 28.69 -0.28 -26.93
C VAL A 254 30.15 -0.30 -26.44
N GLN A 255 30.77 0.86 -26.17
CA GLN A 255 32.17 0.95 -25.71
C GLN A 255 32.33 1.48 -24.28
N ASN A 256 31.24 1.89 -23.61
CA ASN A 256 31.29 2.48 -22.27
C ASN A 256 30.45 1.66 -21.26
N PRO A 257 31.05 1.05 -20.23
CA PRO A 257 30.33 0.27 -19.21
C PRO A 257 29.25 1.07 -18.46
N THR A 258 29.34 2.40 -18.49
CA THR A 258 28.31 3.30 -17.95
C THR A 258 26.97 3.12 -18.66
N GLY A 259 26.96 2.86 -19.99
CA GLY A 259 25.75 2.64 -20.80
C GLY A 259 24.87 1.50 -20.29
N TRP A 260 25.49 0.35 -20.07
CA TRP A 260 24.83 -0.84 -19.54
C TRP A 260 24.26 -0.61 -18.14
N PHE A 261 24.96 0.15 -17.31
CA PHE A 261 24.48 0.51 -15.97
C PHE A 261 23.14 1.26 -16.03
N PHE A 262 22.95 2.23 -16.94
CA PHE A 262 21.67 2.95 -17.08
C PHE A 262 20.50 2.03 -17.43
N LEU A 263 20.71 1.15 -18.42
CA LEU A 263 19.68 0.26 -18.92
C LEU A 263 19.29 -0.76 -17.86
N LEU A 264 20.28 -1.37 -17.20
CA LEU A 264 20.05 -2.34 -16.15
C LEU A 264 19.41 -1.69 -14.91
N LEU A 265 19.79 -0.47 -14.56
CA LEU A 265 19.17 0.25 -13.44
C LEU A 265 17.72 0.66 -13.76
N ALA A 266 17.46 1.16 -14.97
CA ALA A 266 16.08 1.45 -15.41
C ALA A 266 15.22 0.18 -15.39
N LEU A 267 15.76 -0.93 -15.90
CA LEU A 267 15.09 -2.24 -15.86
C LEU A 267 14.86 -2.70 -14.42
N LEU A 268 15.86 -2.57 -13.55
CA LEU A 268 15.73 -2.91 -12.13
C LEU A 268 14.61 -2.11 -11.47
N ILE A 269 14.53 -0.80 -11.70
CA ILE A 269 13.47 0.06 -11.15
C ILE A 269 12.10 -0.37 -11.70
N PHE A 270 11.99 -0.56 -13.01
CA PHE A 270 10.74 -0.95 -13.66
C PHE A 270 10.24 -2.32 -13.17
N CYS A 271 11.10 -3.33 -13.16
CA CYS A 271 10.76 -4.68 -12.69
C CYS A 271 10.45 -4.70 -11.19
N SER A 272 11.22 -3.98 -10.37
CA SER A 272 10.95 -3.86 -8.93
C SER A 272 9.57 -3.24 -8.68
N TYR A 273 9.22 -2.20 -9.44
CA TYR A 273 7.89 -1.60 -9.37
C TYR A 273 6.80 -2.57 -9.84
N GLY A 274 7.04 -3.32 -10.91
CA GLY A 274 6.14 -4.37 -11.40
C GLY A 274 5.84 -5.44 -10.34
N MET A 275 6.88 -5.94 -9.66
CA MET A 275 6.75 -6.90 -8.57
C MET A 275 5.99 -6.29 -7.38
N PHE A 276 6.35 -5.07 -6.99
CA PHE A 276 5.66 -4.33 -5.93
C PHE A 276 4.17 -4.12 -6.24
N TYR A 277 3.86 -3.75 -7.47
CA TYR A 277 2.50 -3.60 -7.97
C TYR A 277 1.75 -4.94 -7.87
N ALA A 278 2.31 -6.02 -8.43
CA ALA A 278 1.67 -7.34 -8.43
C ALA A 278 1.35 -7.85 -7.01
N LEU A 279 2.29 -7.73 -6.07
CA LEU A 279 2.09 -8.18 -4.68
C LEU A 279 0.94 -7.43 -3.97
N ARG A 280 0.71 -6.16 -4.32
CA ARG A 280 -0.37 -5.37 -3.70
C ARG A 280 -1.76 -5.75 -4.22
N TYR A 281 -1.84 -6.21 -5.45
CA TYR A 281 -3.10 -6.61 -6.10
C TYR A 281 -3.30 -8.13 -6.13
N ALA A 282 -2.41 -8.90 -5.51
CA ALA A 282 -2.60 -10.32 -5.31
C ALA A 282 -3.89 -10.56 -4.47
N PRO A 283 -4.81 -11.43 -4.93
CA PRO A 283 -6.02 -11.72 -4.19
C PRO A 283 -5.65 -12.32 -2.81
N PRO A 284 -6.43 -12.02 -1.75
CA PRO A 284 -6.29 -12.75 -0.49
C PRO A 284 -6.41 -14.25 -0.76
N HIS A 285 -5.70 -15.08 0.00
CA HIS A 285 -5.99 -16.51 0.01
C HIS A 285 -7.47 -16.68 0.38
N GLU A 286 -8.29 -17.16 -0.56
CA GLU A 286 -9.62 -17.65 -0.25
C GLU A 286 -9.43 -18.88 0.64
N GLU A 287 -9.80 -18.77 1.92
CA GLU A 287 -9.95 -19.97 2.74
C GLU A 287 -11.01 -20.84 2.07
N PRO A 288 -10.77 -22.16 1.91
CA PRO A 288 -11.77 -23.05 1.35
C PRO A 288 -13.07 -22.89 2.14
N SER A 289 -14.16 -22.51 1.46
CA SER A 289 -15.47 -22.43 2.08
C SER A 289 -15.74 -23.74 2.82
N PRO A 290 -16.13 -23.71 4.11
CA PRO A 290 -16.50 -24.92 4.81
C PRO A 290 -17.58 -25.65 4.00
N PRO A 291 -17.52 -26.98 3.87
CA PRO A 291 -18.49 -27.73 3.09
C PRO A 291 -19.90 -27.36 3.55
N ALA A 292 -20.77 -27.05 2.59
CA ALA A 292 -22.16 -26.70 2.89
C ALA A 292 -22.75 -27.76 3.84
N PRO A 293 -23.48 -27.35 4.89
CA PRO A 293 -24.12 -28.32 5.78
C PRO A 293 -25.00 -29.21 4.90
N THR A 294 -24.70 -30.51 4.88
CA THR A 294 -25.55 -31.49 4.24
C THR A 294 -26.91 -31.39 4.92
N GLY A 295 -27.91 -30.82 4.22
CA GLY A 295 -29.28 -30.80 4.70
C GLY A 295 -29.75 -32.22 5.04
N PRO A 296 -30.71 -32.39 5.96
CA PRO A 296 -31.17 -33.71 6.37
C PRO A 296 -31.60 -34.50 5.13
N ALA A 297 -31.05 -35.71 5.00
CA ALA A 297 -31.32 -36.61 3.89
C ALA A 297 -32.83 -36.69 3.64
N GLY A 298 -33.27 -36.21 2.47
CA GLY A 298 -34.67 -36.26 2.07
C GLY A 298 -35.19 -37.69 2.18
N GLY A 299 -36.20 -37.89 3.03
CA GLY A 299 -36.95 -39.13 3.12
C GLY A 299 -37.51 -39.49 1.75
N LYS A 300 -37.37 -40.77 1.37
CA LYS A 300 -37.91 -41.30 0.12
C LYS A 300 -39.43 -41.06 0.04
N PRO A 301 -39.97 -40.65 -1.12
CA PRO A 301 -41.40 -40.61 -1.37
C PRO A 301 -41.89 -42.01 -1.71
N GLY A 302 -42.79 -42.55 -0.91
CA GLY A 302 -43.42 -43.85 -1.14
C GLY A 302 -44.06 -44.36 0.13
N ASP A 303 -45.24 -43.83 0.43
CA ASP A 303 -46.35 -44.48 1.17
C ASP A 303 -47.50 -43.46 1.22
N ASP A 304 -48.22 -43.33 0.11
CA ASP A 304 -49.50 -42.62 0.04
C ASP A 304 -50.66 -43.59 0.37
N PRO A 305 -51.84 -43.07 0.77
CA PRO A 305 -52.57 -43.56 1.94
C PRO A 305 -53.59 -44.65 1.61
N ALA A 306 -53.86 -45.49 2.61
CA ALA A 306 -54.98 -46.42 2.61
C ALA A 306 -56.31 -45.65 2.42
N ALA A 307 -56.86 -45.75 1.21
CA ALA A 307 -58.25 -45.47 0.91
C ALA A 307 -59.15 -46.45 1.67
N GLY A 308 -59.98 -45.94 2.57
CA GLY A 308 -61.14 -46.66 3.08
C GLY A 308 -62.38 -46.26 2.28
N PRO A 309 -63.09 -47.19 1.61
CA PRO A 309 -64.46 -46.95 1.21
C PRO A 309 -65.42 -47.29 2.37
N GLY A 310 -66.33 -46.37 2.68
CA GLY A 310 -67.52 -46.64 3.49
C GLY A 310 -68.53 -47.54 2.75
N PRO A 311 -69.55 -48.06 3.47
CA PRO A 311 -70.21 -49.33 3.18
C PRO A 311 -71.27 -49.27 2.07
N GLU A 312 -71.43 -50.40 1.38
CA GLU A 312 -72.57 -50.74 0.52
C GLU A 312 -73.87 -50.90 1.33
N VAL A 313 -75.00 -50.59 0.67
CA VAL A 313 -76.33 -51.12 0.97
C VAL A 313 -76.49 -52.45 0.26
#